data_AF-A0AAD2AVZ6-F1
#
_entry.id   AF-A0AAD2AVZ6-F1
#
_cell.length_a   1.000
_cell.length_b   1.000
_cell.length_c   1.000
_cell.angle_alpha   90.00
_cell.angle_beta   90.00
_cell.angle_gamma   90.00
#
_symmetry.space_group_name_H-M   'P 1'
#
loop_
_entity.id
_entity.type
_entity.pdbx_description
1 polymer ?
#
loop_
_entity_poly.entity_id
_entity_poly.type
_entity_poly.pdbx_seq_one_letter_code
_entity_poly.pdbx_strand_id
1 'polypeptide(L)'
;MAKYFATLTERGEAKMARTLVSNTMVPLTEMAVGDGGIDGGADADVMPSAAQRALVRERHRRPLNRLVRDEKNPSIVIAEIYLPEEVGGWWSRELGLYDEDGELFAVANVPPSYKPVLAEGSGRGQFFRMMLIHKAVGNIVLKIDPAVVVATREYVDEQVTAVRMAVTGDAERRYATKESVAALSRHVDEVHEIAADALPRSGGDVSGPIDMTGPSNELRFTDSQQPLTVGRFRMVSSNGQLVFDRNTSPDGSFASYSRVYWVDNNGNFVVPGVLTAASVKTQSNVNLPAHNNDGRGFLEFGGDTVIWRLFMVGPSGNLVLNGYNADGSNRNQPFYINYTTGQLAFGVRPNFAGHAPWDTENLPNPLSTDGGGLAANRGLYFGVGYGRYALTVSSNGTDSIGGGFTEWNANRTPALQIDCPWNQAAYMGIRWTQWGTRHLGAIDCYAGGSDATLPFISMHVGAKANAFMFNGNGDMVAQGAIHAGSGGGILAGNGNVYMSWAGQWLSEYLSNLNGGKAGAGAICQWNTAITEFGGVSTGSSSGQADLPAPYVLVGLRNGFYTHYLRAVQLRNQ
;
A
#
# COMPACT_ATOMS: atom_id res chain seq x y z
N MET A 1 -33.29 -98.49 -10.75
CA MET A 1 -33.25 -97.12 -11.33
C MET A 1 -32.33 -96.27 -10.48
N ALA A 2 -31.63 -95.31 -11.09
CA ALA A 2 -30.87 -94.33 -10.32
C ALA A 2 -31.84 -93.46 -9.51
N LYS A 3 -31.51 -93.15 -8.25
CA LYS A 3 -32.37 -92.34 -7.36
C LYS A 3 -32.56 -90.91 -7.89
N TYR A 4 -31.57 -90.38 -8.60
CA TYR A 4 -31.60 -89.08 -9.26
C TYR A 4 -31.26 -89.25 -10.73
N PHE A 5 -32.09 -88.69 -11.61
CA PHE A 5 -31.95 -88.82 -13.06
C PHE A 5 -32.60 -87.63 -13.78
N ALA A 6 -32.21 -87.44 -15.03
CA ALA A 6 -32.86 -86.51 -15.96
C ALA A 6 -33.67 -87.30 -16.99
N THR A 7 -34.84 -86.80 -17.37
CA THR A 7 -35.64 -87.30 -18.48
C THR A 7 -35.99 -86.19 -19.44
N LEU A 8 -36.08 -86.52 -20.74
CA LEU A 8 -36.68 -85.62 -21.72
C LEU A 8 -38.18 -85.49 -21.42
N THR A 9 -38.71 -84.28 -21.63
CA THR A 9 -40.15 -84.09 -21.71
C THR A 9 -40.65 -84.54 -23.08
N GLU A 10 -41.95 -84.78 -23.23
CA GLU A 10 -42.58 -85.07 -24.53
C GLU A 10 -42.29 -83.96 -25.56
N ARG A 11 -42.16 -82.70 -25.10
CA ARG A 11 -41.79 -81.56 -25.95
C ARG A 11 -40.33 -81.62 -26.38
N GLY A 12 -39.43 -81.90 -25.44
CA GLY A 12 -38.01 -82.07 -25.74
C GLY A 12 -37.76 -83.24 -26.68
N GLU A 13 -38.45 -84.36 -26.47
CA GLU A 13 -38.38 -85.52 -27.37
C GLU A 13 -38.94 -85.21 -28.76
N ALA A 14 -40.06 -84.49 -28.86
CA ALA A 14 -40.61 -84.06 -30.15
C ALA A 14 -39.66 -83.10 -30.90
N LYS A 15 -39.01 -82.17 -30.20
CA LYS A 15 -37.99 -81.29 -30.79
C LYS A 15 -36.76 -82.10 -31.24
N MET A 16 -36.29 -83.06 -30.45
CA MET A 16 -35.19 -83.96 -30.83
C MET A 16 -35.53 -84.85 -32.03
N ALA A 17 -36.77 -85.34 -32.14
CA ALA A 17 -37.22 -86.11 -33.29
C ALA A 17 -37.25 -85.24 -34.57
N ARG A 18 -37.67 -83.97 -34.46
CA ARG A 18 -37.69 -83.03 -35.59
C ARG A 18 -36.29 -82.70 -36.10
N THR A 19 -35.31 -82.54 -35.21
CA THR A 19 -33.92 -82.24 -35.64
C THR A 19 -33.30 -83.36 -36.46
N LEU A 20 -33.69 -84.62 -36.19
CA LEU A 20 -33.22 -85.79 -36.95
C LEU A 20 -33.72 -85.80 -38.40
N VAL A 21 -34.87 -85.17 -38.67
CA VAL A 21 -35.48 -85.10 -40.01
C VAL A 21 -35.08 -83.81 -40.76
N SER A 22 -34.94 -82.70 -40.03
CA SER A 22 -34.74 -81.36 -40.60
C SER A 22 -33.28 -80.89 -40.62
N ASN A 23 -32.38 -81.61 -39.95
CA ASN A 23 -30.97 -81.25 -39.74
C ASN A 23 -30.77 -79.86 -39.09
N THR A 24 -31.80 -79.31 -38.45
CA THR A 24 -31.72 -78.09 -37.64
C THR A 24 -31.42 -78.45 -36.19
N MET A 25 -30.60 -77.66 -35.52
CA MET A 25 -30.14 -77.93 -34.16
C MET A 25 -31.06 -77.26 -33.12
N VAL A 26 -31.25 -77.85 -31.93
CA VAL A 26 -32.00 -77.20 -30.82
C VAL A 26 -31.05 -76.39 -29.94
N PRO A 27 -31.22 -75.06 -29.83
CA PRO A 27 -30.48 -74.25 -28.88
C PRO A 27 -31.10 -74.32 -27.48
N LEU A 28 -30.31 -74.76 -26.51
CA LEU A 28 -30.67 -74.76 -25.09
C LEU A 28 -30.03 -73.53 -24.45
N THR A 29 -30.83 -72.69 -23.80
CA THR A 29 -30.44 -71.33 -23.42
C THR A 29 -30.44 -71.13 -21.92
N GLU A 30 -31.39 -71.72 -21.20
CA GLU A 30 -31.61 -71.49 -19.78
C GLU A 30 -31.80 -72.79 -19.00
N MET A 31 -31.47 -72.75 -17.70
CA MET A 31 -31.89 -73.78 -16.76
C MET A 31 -32.49 -73.13 -15.52
N ALA A 32 -33.54 -73.76 -15.00
CA ALA A 32 -34.20 -73.37 -13.78
C ALA A 32 -34.02 -74.40 -12.67
N VAL A 33 -34.03 -73.90 -11.44
CA VAL A 33 -34.02 -74.69 -10.21
C VAL A 33 -35.35 -74.47 -9.49
N GLY A 34 -35.96 -75.57 -9.04
CA GLY A 34 -37.19 -75.54 -8.26
C GLY A 34 -37.03 -76.28 -6.93
N ASP A 35 -37.99 -76.01 -6.04
CA ASP A 35 -38.04 -76.64 -4.71
C ASP A 35 -39.09 -77.76 -4.61
N GLY A 36 -39.76 -78.07 -5.72
CA GLY A 36 -40.74 -79.15 -5.79
C GLY A 36 -42.11 -78.81 -5.21
N GLY A 37 -42.39 -77.55 -4.86
CA GLY A 37 -43.65 -77.16 -4.21
C GLY A 37 -43.72 -77.53 -2.73
N ILE A 38 -42.59 -77.91 -2.12
CA ILE A 38 -42.51 -78.43 -0.75
C ILE A 38 -41.84 -77.37 0.14
N ASP A 39 -42.61 -76.84 1.09
CA ASP A 39 -42.13 -75.93 2.13
C ASP A 39 -41.65 -76.70 3.37
N GLY A 40 -40.52 -76.29 3.97
CA GLY A 40 -40.13 -76.76 5.31
C GLY A 40 -39.35 -78.07 5.43
N GLY A 41 -38.46 -78.40 4.49
CA GLY A 41 -37.46 -79.47 4.71
C GLY A 41 -37.98 -80.91 4.72
N ALA A 42 -39.23 -81.15 4.30
CA ALA A 42 -39.76 -82.50 4.14
C ALA A 42 -39.06 -83.26 3.00
N ASP A 43 -38.73 -84.54 3.24
CA ASP A 43 -38.19 -85.48 2.25
C ASP A 43 -39.33 -86.08 1.42
N ALA A 44 -39.84 -85.31 0.46
CA ALA A 44 -40.66 -85.85 -0.61
C ALA A 44 -39.86 -85.82 -1.92
N ASP A 45 -39.71 -87.00 -2.54
CA ASP A 45 -38.97 -87.14 -3.79
C ASP A 45 -39.81 -86.56 -4.94
N VAL A 46 -39.34 -85.48 -5.57
CA VAL A 46 -39.87 -85.01 -6.85
C VAL A 46 -39.41 -85.99 -7.92
N MET A 47 -40.35 -86.65 -8.60
CA MET A 47 -40.04 -87.62 -9.65
C MET A 47 -40.18 -86.97 -11.03
N PRO A 48 -39.10 -86.91 -11.84
CA PRO A 48 -39.17 -86.38 -13.19
C PRO A 48 -40.14 -87.19 -14.06
N SER A 49 -41.02 -86.50 -14.78
CA SER A 49 -41.98 -87.12 -15.70
C SER A 49 -41.92 -86.48 -17.08
N ALA A 50 -41.98 -87.31 -18.12
CA ALA A 50 -41.98 -86.84 -19.51
C ALA A 50 -43.17 -85.92 -19.83
N ALA A 51 -44.29 -86.07 -19.12
CA ALA A 51 -45.48 -85.23 -19.31
C ALA A 51 -45.34 -83.82 -18.71
N GLN A 52 -44.25 -83.53 -17.97
CA GLN A 52 -44.04 -82.20 -17.38
C GLN A 52 -43.85 -81.14 -18.46
N ARG A 53 -44.55 -80.01 -18.26
CA ARG A 53 -44.44 -78.81 -19.11
C ARG A 53 -43.77 -77.63 -18.40
N ALA A 54 -43.65 -77.73 -17.09
CA ALA A 54 -42.96 -76.80 -16.20
C ALA A 54 -42.48 -77.56 -14.96
N LEU A 55 -41.56 -76.95 -14.21
CA LEU A 55 -41.21 -77.39 -12.87
C LEU A 55 -42.41 -77.30 -11.93
N VAL A 56 -42.46 -78.15 -10.91
CA VAL A 56 -43.57 -78.15 -9.93
C VAL A 56 -43.65 -76.79 -9.22
N ARG A 57 -42.50 -76.25 -8.81
CA ARG A 57 -42.39 -74.85 -8.37
C ARG A 57 -40.99 -74.32 -8.66
N GLU A 58 -40.89 -73.61 -9.77
CA GLU A 58 -39.69 -72.89 -10.17
C GLU A 58 -39.36 -71.78 -9.15
N ARG A 59 -38.11 -71.74 -8.68
CA ARG A 59 -37.61 -70.71 -7.76
C ARG A 59 -36.71 -69.72 -8.46
N HIS A 60 -35.91 -70.18 -9.40
CA HIS A 60 -34.97 -69.32 -10.11
C HIS A 60 -34.60 -69.92 -11.47
N ARG A 61 -34.49 -69.07 -12.48
CA ARG A 61 -34.06 -69.42 -13.84
C ARG A 61 -32.97 -68.47 -14.29
N ARG A 62 -31.95 -69.00 -14.95
CA ARG A 62 -30.84 -68.23 -15.53
C ARG A 62 -30.34 -68.83 -16.84
N PRO A 63 -29.65 -68.02 -17.66
CA PRO A 63 -28.84 -68.53 -18.77
C PRO A 63 -27.84 -69.59 -18.30
N LEU A 64 -27.55 -70.55 -19.17
CA LEU A 64 -26.58 -71.61 -18.90
C LEU A 64 -25.16 -71.04 -18.73
N ASN A 65 -24.46 -71.47 -17.68
CA ASN A 65 -23.03 -71.17 -17.50
C ASN A 65 -22.16 -72.08 -18.36
N ARG A 66 -22.59 -73.34 -18.53
CA ARG A 66 -21.89 -74.33 -19.36
C ARG A 66 -22.88 -75.28 -20.01
N LEU A 67 -22.70 -75.54 -21.29
CA LEU A 67 -23.35 -76.61 -22.02
C LEU A 67 -22.30 -77.33 -22.86
N VAL A 68 -21.97 -78.57 -22.49
CA VAL A 68 -20.93 -79.37 -23.15
C VAL A 68 -21.36 -80.83 -23.29
N ARG A 69 -20.72 -81.55 -24.21
CA ARG A 69 -20.79 -83.02 -24.24
C ARG A 69 -19.74 -83.59 -23.30
N ASP A 70 -20.06 -84.69 -22.64
CA ASP A 70 -19.07 -85.40 -21.83
C ASP A 70 -17.98 -85.99 -22.73
N GLU A 71 -16.72 -85.75 -22.37
CA GLU A 71 -15.56 -86.19 -23.15
C GLU A 71 -15.40 -87.71 -23.20
N LYS A 72 -15.86 -88.42 -22.17
CA LYS A 72 -15.76 -89.88 -22.06
C LYS A 72 -16.99 -90.57 -22.65
N ASN A 73 -18.15 -89.92 -22.63
CA ASN A 73 -19.38 -90.42 -23.23
C ASN A 73 -20.14 -89.32 -23.99
N PRO A 74 -19.93 -89.22 -25.33
CA PRO A 74 -20.59 -88.21 -26.16
C PRO A 74 -22.13 -88.28 -26.20
N SER A 75 -22.75 -89.35 -25.65
CA SER A 75 -24.21 -89.48 -25.50
C SER A 75 -24.74 -88.75 -24.25
N ILE A 76 -23.87 -88.09 -23.49
CA ILE A 76 -24.21 -87.31 -22.30
C ILE A 76 -24.01 -85.83 -22.61
N VAL A 77 -25.07 -85.04 -22.40
CA VAL A 77 -25.00 -83.58 -22.35
C VAL A 77 -24.97 -83.14 -20.91
N ILE A 78 -24.01 -82.29 -20.60
CA ILE A 78 -23.83 -81.65 -19.31
C ILE A 78 -24.25 -80.20 -19.46
N ALA A 79 -25.34 -79.85 -18.78
CA ALA A 79 -25.79 -78.47 -18.64
C ALA A 79 -25.54 -78.02 -17.19
N GLU A 80 -24.92 -76.87 -17.00
CA GLU A 80 -24.59 -76.32 -15.69
C GLU A 80 -25.05 -74.87 -15.57
N ILE A 81 -25.57 -74.53 -14.40
CA ILE A 81 -25.84 -73.16 -13.97
C ILE A 81 -25.17 -72.88 -12.63
N TYR A 82 -24.71 -71.64 -12.48
CA TYR A 82 -24.20 -71.10 -11.24
C TYR A 82 -25.25 -70.20 -10.59
N LEU A 83 -25.61 -70.50 -9.35
CA LEU A 83 -26.39 -69.59 -8.51
C LEU A 83 -25.45 -68.88 -7.53
N PRO A 84 -25.36 -67.54 -7.59
CA PRO A 84 -24.47 -66.78 -6.71
C PRO A 84 -25.02 -66.73 -5.28
N GLU A 85 -24.28 -66.11 -4.36
CA GLU A 85 -24.57 -66.15 -2.92
C GLU A 85 -25.80 -65.34 -2.49
N GLU A 86 -26.30 -64.46 -3.36
CA GLU A 86 -27.49 -63.63 -3.14
C GLU A 86 -28.79 -64.36 -3.53
N VAL A 87 -28.69 -65.47 -4.27
CA VAL A 87 -29.84 -66.23 -4.77
C VAL A 87 -29.98 -67.55 -4.00
N GLY A 88 -31.07 -67.69 -3.26
CA GLY A 88 -31.32 -68.85 -2.40
C GLY A 88 -32.42 -68.59 -1.37
N GLY A 89 -32.29 -69.18 -0.17
CA GLY A 89 -33.31 -69.14 0.88
C GLY A 89 -34.35 -70.24 0.74
N TRP A 90 -34.05 -71.27 -0.06
CA TRP A 90 -34.95 -72.38 -0.36
C TRP A 90 -34.18 -73.67 -0.64
N TRP A 91 -34.90 -74.80 -0.58
CA TRP A 91 -34.37 -76.13 -0.85
C TRP A 91 -34.42 -76.45 -2.33
N SER A 92 -33.32 -76.88 -2.92
CA SER A 92 -33.30 -77.36 -4.31
C SER A 92 -33.72 -78.83 -4.39
N ARG A 93 -34.62 -79.17 -5.32
CA ARG A 93 -35.14 -80.54 -5.52
C ARG A 93 -35.35 -80.93 -6.99
N GLU A 94 -35.58 -79.95 -7.86
CA GLU A 94 -35.80 -80.18 -9.29
C GLU A 94 -35.00 -79.19 -10.15
N LEU A 95 -34.62 -79.64 -11.34
CA LEU A 95 -33.95 -78.85 -12.38
C LEU A 95 -34.74 -78.96 -13.68
N GLY A 96 -34.87 -77.85 -14.40
CA GLY A 96 -35.53 -77.78 -15.70
C GLY A 96 -34.61 -77.14 -16.72
N LEU A 97 -34.39 -77.80 -17.86
CA LEU A 97 -33.60 -77.29 -18.97
C LEU A 97 -34.54 -76.76 -20.04
N TYR A 98 -34.31 -75.54 -20.52
CA TYR A 98 -35.19 -74.82 -21.43
C TYR A 98 -34.47 -74.45 -22.74
N ASP A 99 -35.23 -74.42 -23.82
CA ASP A 99 -34.76 -73.95 -25.14
C ASP A 99 -35.03 -72.46 -25.35
N GLU A 100 -34.60 -71.93 -26.51
CA GLU A 100 -34.77 -70.52 -26.87
C GLU A 100 -36.24 -70.05 -26.93
N ASP A 101 -37.18 -70.98 -27.16
CA ASP A 101 -38.62 -70.69 -27.15
C ASP A 101 -39.21 -70.68 -25.72
N GLY A 102 -38.39 -70.95 -24.70
CA GLY A 102 -38.79 -71.05 -23.30
C GLY A 102 -39.55 -72.34 -22.96
N GLU A 103 -39.49 -73.37 -23.80
CA GLU A 103 -40.15 -74.65 -23.54
C GLU A 103 -39.30 -75.57 -22.68
N LEU A 104 -39.93 -76.27 -21.72
CA LEU A 104 -39.22 -77.24 -20.87
C LEU A 104 -38.79 -78.44 -21.70
N PHE A 105 -37.50 -78.54 -21.98
CA PHE A 105 -36.89 -79.56 -22.82
C PHE A 105 -36.55 -80.84 -22.04
N ALA A 106 -36.00 -80.69 -20.84
CA ALA A 106 -35.69 -81.81 -19.95
C ALA A 106 -35.93 -81.43 -18.50
N VAL A 107 -36.27 -82.42 -17.68
CA VAL A 107 -36.50 -82.27 -16.24
C VAL A 107 -35.67 -83.31 -15.47
N ALA A 108 -35.09 -82.90 -14.35
CA ALA A 108 -34.31 -83.77 -13.48
C ALA A 108 -34.64 -83.53 -12.02
N ASN A 109 -34.47 -84.56 -11.21
CA ASN A 109 -34.51 -84.43 -9.76
C ASN A 109 -33.08 -84.37 -9.19
N VAL A 110 -32.92 -83.62 -8.10
CA VAL A 110 -31.64 -83.49 -7.40
C VAL A 110 -31.82 -83.84 -5.92
N PRO A 111 -30.75 -84.29 -5.24
CA PRO A 111 -30.79 -84.49 -3.80
C PRO A 111 -31.25 -83.21 -3.09
N PRO A 112 -32.19 -83.29 -2.13
CA PRO A 112 -32.60 -82.13 -1.35
C PRO A 112 -31.39 -81.42 -0.75
N SER A 113 -31.14 -80.18 -1.18
CA SER A 113 -30.02 -79.38 -0.69
C SER A 113 -30.47 -77.94 -0.45
N TYR A 114 -30.28 -77.46 0.78
CA TYR A 114 -30.56 -76.08 1.13
C TYR A 114 -29.48 -75.16 0.53
N LYS A 115 -29.93 -74.11 -0.18
CA LYS A 115 -29.07 -73.07 -0.76
C LYS A 115 -29.22 -71.80 0.08
N PRO A 116 -28.34 -71.57 1.08
CA PRO A 116 -28.41 -70.37 1.91
C PRO A 116 -28.02 -69.11 1.13
N VAL A 117 -28.55 -67.97 1.58
CA VAL A 117 -28.17 -66.63 1.09
C VAL A 117 -27.31 -65.90 2.10
N LEU A 118 -26.55 -64.90 1.64
CA LEU A 118 -25.69 -64.09 2.50
C LEU A 118 -26.45 -63.44 3.67
N ALA A 119 -27.72 -63.05 3.46
CA ALA A 119 -28.59 -62.49 4.50
C ALA A 119 -28.88 -63.47 5.67
N GLU A 120 -28.72 -64.78 5.46
CA GLU A 120 -28.86 -65.82 6.48
C GLU A 120 -27.53 -66.10 7.22
N GLY A 121 -26.48 -65.31 6.97
CA GLY A 121 -25.17 -65.43 7.59
C GLY A 121 -24.25 -66.50 7.00
N SER A 122 -24.66 -67.16 5.91
CA SER A 122 -23.87 -68.20 5.23
C SER A 122 -24.12 -68.19 3.72
N GLY A 123 -23.72 -67.12 3.05
CA GLY A 123 -23.79 -67.05 1.58
C GLY A 123 -22.93 -68.13 0.94
N ARG A 124 -23.53 -68.99 0.11
CA ARG A 124 -22.82 -70.05 -0.61
C ARG A 124 -23.16 -69.98 -2.09
N GLY A 125 -22.20 -69.67 -2.97
CA GLY A 125 -22.35 -69.92 -4.40
C GLY A 125 -22.44 -71.43 -4.69
N GLN A 126 -23.34 -71.86 -5.58
CA GLN A 126 -23.52 -73.28 -5.89
C GLN A 126 -23.77 -73.53 -7.37
N PHE A 127 -23.08 -74.53 -7.91
CA PHE A 127 -23.35 -75.05 -9.25
C PHE A 127 -24.41 -76.15 -9.19
N PHE A 128 -25.38 -76.08 -10.09
CA PHE A 128 -26.32 -77.16 -10.37
C PHE A 128 -26.01 -77.73 -11.75
N ARG A 129 -25.91 -79.06 -11.81
CA ARG A 129 -25.52 -79.80 -13.01
C ARG A 129 -26.61 -80.80 -13.37
N MET A 130 -27.12 -80.70 -14.59
CA MET A 130 -27.99 -81.70 -15.19
C MET A 130 -27.18 -82.55 -16.18
N MET A 131 -27.22 -83.86 -16.00
CA MET A 131 -26.67 -84.83 -16.96
C MET A 131 -27.82 -85.47 -17.73
N LEU A 132 -27.95 -85.14 -19.01
CA LEU A 132 -28.97 -85.68 -19.89
C LEU A 132 -28.36 -86.74 -20.80
N ILE A 133 -28.90 -87.95 -20.76
CA ILE A 133 -28.46 -89.06 -21.60
C ILE A 133 -29.47 -89.25 -22.73
N HIS A 134 -29.03 -89.13 -23.98
CA HIS A 134 -29.89 -89.38 -25.14
C HIS A 134 -29.10 -89.96 -26.33
N LYS A 135 -29.76 -90.76 -27.18
CA LYS A 135 -29.08 -91.44 -28.31
C LYS A 135 -28.72 -90.49 -29.47
N ALA A 136 -29.28 -89.27 -29.50
CA ALA A 136 -29.12 -88.29 -30.58
C ALA A 136 -28.56 -86.93 -30.12
N VAL A 137 -27.56 -86.93 -29.24
CA VAL A 137 -26.90 -85.70 -28.71
C VAL A 137 -26.21 -84.84 -29.77
N GLY A 138 -25.98 -85.41 -30.96
CA GLY A 138 -25.47 -84.73 -32.16
C GLY A 138 -26.19 -83.42 -32.52
N ASN A 139 -27.47 -83.30 -32.18
CA ASN A 139 -28.38 -82.28 -32.71
C ASN A 139 -28.64 -81.09 -31.75
N ILE A 140 -27.85 -80.95 -30.69
CA ILE A 140 -27.97 -79.88 -29.69
C ILE A 140 -26.91 -78.80 -29.95
N VAL A 141 -27.31 -77.53 -30.06
CA VAL A 141 -26.38 -76.39 -30.26
C VAL A 141 -25.62 -76.12 -28.96
N LEU A 142 -24.30 -76.20 -29.01
CA LEU A 142 -23.41 -75.77 -27.92
C LEU A 142 -23.09 -74.28 -28.12
N LYS A 143 -24.00 -73.40 -27.69
CA LYS A 143 -23.75 -71.95 -27.64
C LYS A 143 -23.76 -71.51 -26.20
N ILE A 144 -22.66 -70.91 -25.76
CA ILE A 144 -22.58 -70.16 -24.50
C ILE A 144 -22.32 -68.71 -24.89
N ASP A 145 -23.06 -67.79 -24.28
CA ASP A 145 -22.74 -66.37 -24.29
C ASP A 145 -21.65 -66.12 -23.21
N PRO A 146 -20.41 -65.77 -23.58
CA PRO A 146 -19.32 -65.60 -22.61
C PRO A 146 -19.54 -64.43 -21.65
N ALA A 147 -20.50 -63.53 -21.91
CA ALA A 147 -20.72 -62.34 -21.09
C ALA A 147 -21.37 -62.61 -19.73
N VAL A 148 -21.90 -63.82 -19.48
CA VAL A 148 -22.68 -64.14 -18.26
C VAL A 148 -22.06 -65.31 -17.44
N VAL A 149 -20.83 -65.73 -17.75
CA VAL A 149 -20.20 -66.87 -17.08
C VAL A 149 -19.30 -66.42 -15.93
N VAL A 150 -19.67 -66.81 -14.69
CA VAL A 150 -18.71 -66.88 -13.59
C VAL A 150 -17.79 -68.06 -13.89
N ALA A 151 -16.63 -67.78 -14.45
CA ALA A 151 -15.63 -68.79 -14.77
C ALA A 151 -14.98 -69.32 -13.48
N THR A 152 -14.80 -70.63 -13.39
CA THR A 152 -13.93 -71.20 -12.35
C THR A 152 -12.50 -70.72 -12.61
N ARG A 153 -11.68 -70.59 -11.56
CA ARG A 153 -10.27 -70.23 -11.70
C ARG A 153 -9.54 -71.15 -12.68
N GLU A 154 -9.90 -72.43 -12.69
CA GLU A 154 -9.38 -73.43 -13.62
C GLU A 154 -9.73 -73.14 -15.09
N TYR A 155 -10.97 -72.71 -15.38
CA TYR A 155 -11.35 -72.25 -16.72
C TYR A 155 -10.59 -70.98 -17.12
N VAL A 156 -10.43 -70.03 -16.19
CA VAL A 156 -9.64 -68.81 -16.45
C VAL A 156 -8.18 -69.16 -16.70
N ASP A 157 -7.59 -70.06 -15.90
CA ASP A 157 -6.20 -70.48 -16.05
C ASP A 157 -5.98 -71.25 -17.37
N GLU A 158 -6.94 -72.05 -17.82
CA GLU A 158 -6.92 -72.69 -19.14
C GLU A 158 -6.97 -71.67 -20.29
N GLN A 159 -7.89 -70.69 -20.21
CA GLN A 159 -7.99 -69.63 -21.23
C GLN A 159 -6.78 -68.70 -21.22
N VAL A 160 -6.25 -68.35 -20.05
CA VAL A 160 -5.02 -67.56 -19.89
C VAL A 160 -3.83 -68.34 -20.42
N THR A 161 -3.75 -69.66 -20.20
CA THR A 161 -2.71 -70.50 -20.78
C THR A 161 -2.82 -70.56 -22.31
N ALA A 162 -4.02 -70.71 -22.86
CA ALA A 162 -4.25 -70.68 -24.30
C ALA A 162 -3.86 -69.33 -24.94
N VAL A 163 -4.24 -68.21 -24.29
CA VAL A 163 -3.86 -66.86 -24.72
C VAL A 163 -2.36 -66.63 -24.56
N ARG A 164 -1.75 -67.10 -23.47
CA ARG A 164 -0.31 -66.99 -23.24
C ARG A 164 0.49 -67.77 -24.28
N MET A 165 0.04 -68.96 -24.67
CA MET A 165 0.62 -69.74 -25.76
C MET A 165 0.43 -69.07 -27.12
N ALA A 166 -0.67 -68.33 -27.34
CA ALA A 166 -0.88 -67.55 -28.55
C ALA A 166 -0.01 -66.28 -28.62
N VAL A 167 0.33 -65.69 -27.46
CA VAL A 167 1.11 -64.43 -27.37
C VAL A 167 2.62 -64.67 -27.32
N THR A 168 3.12 -65.82 -26.85
CA THR A 168 4.56 -66.09 -26.73
C THR A 168 5.22 -66.69 -27.98
N GLY A 169 4.56 -66.74 -29.13
CA GLY A 169 5.23 -67.01 -30.41
C GLY A 169 5.80 -68.42 -30.62
N ASP A 170 5.62 -69.36 -29.70
CA ASP A 170 6.10 -70.75 -29.84
C ASP A 170 5.05 -71.69 -30.46
N ALA A 171 4.47 -71.28 -31.59
CA ALA A 171 3.60 -72.11 -32.40
C ALA A 171 4.16 -72.36 -33.81
N GLU A 172 5.48 -72.56 -33.94
CA GLU A 172 6.01 -73.27 -35.10
C GLU A 172 5.78 -74.78 -34.95
N ARG A 173 4.60 -75.24 -35.38
CA ARG A 173 4.37 -76.48 -36.16
C ARG A 173 2.91 -76.93 -36.05
N ARG A 174 2.09 -76.56 -37.04
CA ARG A 174 1.52 -77.49 -38.05
C ARG A 174 0.55 -76.73 -38.96
N TYR A 175 1.09 -76.32 -40.11
CA TYR A 175 0.42 -75.98 -41.37
C TYR A 175 -0.77 -75.00 -41.33
N ALA A 176 -0.48 -73.70 -41.40
CA ALA A 176 -1.43 -72.71 -41.92
C ALA A 176 -1.30 -72.66 -43.45
N THR A 177 -2.42 -72.84 -44.15
CA THR A 177 -2.51 -72.64 -45.61
C THR A 177 -2.43 -71.16 -45.98
N LYS A 178 -2.04 -70.82 -47.22
CA LYS A 178 -1.97 -69.41 -47.68
C LYS A 178 -3.28 -68.64 -47.46
N GLU A 179 -4.44 -69.30 -47.57
CA GLU A 179 -5.75 -68.69 -47.34
C GLU A 179 -6.02 -68.42 -45.85
N SER A 180 -5.63 -69.30 -44.94
CA SER A 180 -5.78 -69.04 -43.50
C SER A 180 -4.86 -67.91 -43.02
N VAL A 181 -3.68 -67.75 -43.64
CA VAL A 181 -2.78 -66.62 -43.35
C VAL A 181 -3.34 -65.31 -43.93
N ALA A 182 -3.92 -65.33 -45.14
CA ALA A 182 -4.53 -64.15 -45.75
C ALA A 182 -5.85 -63.72 -45.08
N ALA A 183 -6.63 -64.67 -44.55
CA ALA A 183 -7.83 -64.39 -43.76
C ALA A 183 -7.46 -63.81 -42.39
N LEU A 184 -6.44 -64.36 -41.73
CA LEU A 184 -5.92 -63.82 -40.48
C LEU A 184 -5.32 -62.43 -40.68
N SER A 185 -4.58 -62.19 -41.76
CA SER A 185 -4.04 -60.86 -42.07
C SER A 185 -5.16 -59.84 -42.28
N ARG A 186 -6.22 -60.18 -43.02
CA ARG A 186 -7.37 -59.28 -43.20
C ARG A 186 -8.11 -59.00 -41.89
N HIS A 187 -8.28 -60.01 -41.04
CA HIS A 187 -8.90 -59.81 -39.74
C HIS A 187 -8.03 -58.98 -38.80
N VAL A 188 -6.70 -59.15 -38.87
CA VAL A 188 -5.75 -58.30 -38.15
C VAL A 188 -5.80 -56.86 -38.67
N ASP A 189 -5.89 -56.64 -39.98
CA ASP A 189 -6.02 -55.30 -40.58
C ASP A 189 -7.36 -54.64 -40.18
N GLU A 190 -8.45 -55.41 -40.14
CA GLU A 190 -9.79 -54.95 -39.74
C GLU A 190 -9.85 -54.63 -38.23
N VAL A 191 -9.22 -55.45 -37.39
CA VAL A 191 -9.04 -55.17 -35.95
C VAL A 191 -8.10 -53.98 -35.75
N HIS A 192 -7.10 -53.80 -36.61
CA HIS A 192 -6.20 -52.65 -36.56
C HIS A 192 -6.92 -51.35 -36.97
N GLU A 193 -7.83 -51.40 -37.94
CA GLU A 193 -8.70 -50.27 -38.31
C GLU A 193 -9.69 -49.95 -37.18
N ILE A 194 -10.35 -50.94 -36.58
CA ILE A 194 -11.25 -50.73 -35.43
C ILE A 194 -10.47 -50.14 -34.23
N ALA A 195 -9.25 -50.62 -33.99
CA ALA A 195 -8.39 -50.09 -32.95
C ALA A 195 -7.86 -48.67 -33.28
N ALA A 196 -7.70 -48.34 -34.56
CA ALA A 196 -7.34 -47.00 -35.01
C ALA A 196 -8.52 -46.02 -34.95
N ASP A 197 -9.76 -46.52 -35.10
CA ASP A 197 -11.00 -45.73 -35.00
C ASP A 197 -11.41 -45.48 -33.54
N ALA A 198 -11.07 -46.40 -32.62
CA ALA A 198 -11.32 -46.25 -31.19
C ALA A 198 -10.52 -45.11 -30.53
N LEU A 199 -9.39 -44.70 -31.12
CA LEU A 199 -8.59 -43.55 -30.69
C LEU A 199 -7.96 -42.86 -31.93
N PRO A 200 -8.57 -41.76 -32.44
CA PRO A 200 -8.06 -41.06 -33.60
C PRO A 200 -6.60 -40.62 -33.38
N ARG A 201 -5.70 -41.02 -34.28
CA ARG A 201 -4.28 -40.59 -34.26
C ARG A 201 -4.10 -39.06 -34.39
N SER A 202 -5.16 -38.34 -34.76
CA SER A 202 -5.18 -36.88 -34.89
C SER A 202 -5.66 -36.12 -33.64
N GLY A 203 -6.02 -36.83 -32.56
CA GLY A 203 -6.62 -36.21 -31.38
C GLY A 203 -8.11 -35.88 -31.58
N GLY A 204 -8.83 -35.83 -30.44
CA GLY A 204 -10.25 -35.51 -30.34
C GLY A 204 -10.62 -35.23 -28.87
N ASP A 205 -11.79 -34.62 -28.66
CA ASP A 205 -12.27 -34.26 -27.32
C ASP A 205 -12.79 -35.49 -26.57
N VAL A 206 -12.26 -35.73 -25.38
CA VAL A 206 -12.78 -36.76 -24.45
C VAL A 206 -13.87 -36.11 -23.60
N SER A 207 -15.10 -36.61 -23.68
CA SER A 207 -16.22 -36.15 -22.84
C SER A 207 -16.68 -37.26 -21.90
N GLY A 208 -16.92 -36.92 -20.63
CA GLY A 208 -17.28 -37.84 -19.55
C GLY A 208 -16.24 -37.90 -18.41
N PRO A 209 -16.56 -38.53 -17.26
CA PRO A 209 -15.63 -38.69 -16.15
C PRO A 209 -14.49 -39.64 -16.54
N ILE A 210 -13.24 -39.16 -16.44
CA ILE A 210 -12.04 -39.98 -16.61
C ILE A 210 -11.63 -40.49 -15.23
N ASP A 211 -11.70 -41.80 -15.01
CA ASP A 211 -11.27 -42.43 -13.76
C ASP A 211 -9.74 -42.58 -13.75
N MET A 212 -9.09 -41.85 -12.85
CA MET A 212 -7.64 -41.84 -12.64
C MET A 212 -7.26 -42.48 -11.30
N THR A 213 -7.93 -43.54 -10.88
CA THR A 213 -7.67 -44.18 -9.57
C THR A 213 -6.53 -45.20 -9.56
N GLY A 214 -5.84 -45.41 -10.70
CA GLY A 214 -4.68 -46.30 -10.77
C GLY A 214 -3.44 -45.78 -10.01
N PRO A 215 -2.54 -46.65 -9.50
CA PRO A 215 -1.36 -46.24 -8.74
C PRO A 215 -0.28 -45.51 -9.57
N SER A 216 -0.50 -45.29 -10.86
CA SER A 216 0.42 -44.61 -11.78
C SER A 216 -0.34 -44.04 -12.98
N ASN A 217 -1.06 -42.94 -12.78
CA ASN A 217 -1.58 -42.16 -13.91
C ASN A 217 -0.46 -41.26 -14.45
N GLU A 218 0.02 -41.55 -15.65
CA GLU A 218 1.10 -40.80 -16.30
C GLU A 218 0.50 -39.82 -17.33
N LEU A 219 0.59 -38.52 -17.06
CA LEU A 219 0.25 -37.49 -18.05
C LEU A 219 1.45 -37.31 -18.99
N ARG A 220 1.35 -37.86 -20.21
CA ARG A 220 2.41 -37.82 -21.22
C ARG A 220 2.24 -36.59 -22.12
N PHE A 221 3.14 -35.62 -21.98
CA PHE A 221 3.27 -34.54 -22.95
C PHE A 221 4.27 -34.97 -24.03
N THR A 222 3.80 -35.10 -25.28
CA THR A 222 4.65 -35.52 -26.40
C THR A 222 4.98 -34.30 -27.25
N ASP A 223 6.27 -34.01 -27.42
CA ASP A 223 6.77 -33.18 -28.51
C ASP A 223 7.11 -34.10 -29.68
N SER A 224 6.61 -33.78 -30.87
CA SER A 224 6.85 -34.51 -32.11
C SER A 224 8.33 -34.58 -32.56
N GLN A 225 9.25 -33.88 -31.90
CA GLN A 225 10.62 -33.67 -32.38
C GLN A 225 11.77 -34.29 -31.54
N GLN A 226 11.52 -35.07 -30.48
CA GLN A 226 12.61 -35.65 -29.65
C GLN A 226 12.36 -37.12 -29.19
N PRO A 227 13.41 -37.95 -28.98
CA PRO A 227 13.27 -39.35 -28.53
C PRO A 227 12.61 -39.48 -27.14
N LEU A 228 11.62 -40.39 -27.06
CA LEU A 228 10.63 -40.62 -25.99
C LEU A 228 11.10 -40.99 -24.57
N THR A 229 12.39 -40.91 -24.22
CA THR A 229 12.92 -41.46 -22.95
C THR A 229 13.44 -40.42 -21.96
N VAL A 230 13.96 -39.27 -22.40
CA VAL A 230 14.49 -38.23 -21.50
C VAL A 230 13.51 -37.06 -21.43
N GLY A 231 13.05 -36.71 -20.23
CA GLY A 231 12.13 -35.57 -20.04
C GLY A 231 10.67 -35.92 -19.73
N ARG A 232 10.33 -37.21 -19.49
CA ARG A 232 9.01 -37.56 -18.94
C ARG A 232 8.81 -36.94 -17.57
N PHE A 233 7.60 -36.46 -17.28
CA PHE A 233 7.23 -35.96 -15.96
C PHE A 233 6.28 -36.96 -15.29
N ARG A 234 6.46 -37.19 -13.99
CA ARG A 234 5.50 -37.94 -13.18
C ARG A 234 5.03 -37.10 -12.01
N MET A 235 3.77 -37.27 -11.65
CA MET A 235 3.20 -36.83 -10.39
C MET A 235 2.99 -38.06 -9.52
N VAL A 236 3.66 -38.14 -8.39
CA VAL A 236 3.56 -39.29 -7.48
C VAL A 236 3.37 -38.81 -6.05
N SER A 237 2.64 -39.58 -5.26
CA SER A 237 2.67 -39.44 -3.81
C SER A 237 3.91 -40.15 -3.28
N SER A 238 4.69 -39.48 -2.43
CA SER A 238 5.85 -40.07 -1.77
C SER A 238 5.96 -39.51 -0.35
N ASN A 239 5.93 -40.38 0.66
CA ASN A 239 5.99 -39.99 2.09
C ASN A 239 4.95 -38.93 2.51
N GLY A 240 3.74 -38.98 1.93
CA GLY A 240 2.66 -38.02 2.21
C GLY A 240 2.71 -36.73 1.40
N GLN A 241 3.76 -36.53 0.59
CA GLN A 241 3.96 -35.34 -0.23
C GLN A 241 3.49 -35.56 -1.66
N LEU A 242 2.94 -34.53 -2.30
CA LEU A 242 2.70 -34.52 -3.74
C LEU A 242 4.00 -34.08 -4.43
N VAL A 243 4.61 -34.97 -5.22
CA VAL A 243 5.91 -34.74 -5.84
C VAL A 243 5.81 -34.70 -7.35
N PHE A 244 6.54 -33.76 -7.97
CA PHE A 244 6.75 -33.66 -9.42
C PHE A 244 8.20 -33.94 -9.76
N ASP A 245 8.45 -35.04 -10.47
CA ASP A 245 9.79 -35.46 -10.88
C ASP A 245 9.93 -35.43 -12.40
N ARG A 246 11.12 -35.04 -12.89
CA ARG A 246 11.55 -35.23 -14.28
C ARG A 246 12.41 -36.48 -14.37
N ASN A 247 12.07 -37.37 -15.29
CA ASN A 247 12.84 -38.57 -15.57
C ASN A 247 14.21 -38.21 -16.15
N THR A 248 15.26 -38.76 -15.56
CA THR A 248 16.63 -38.66 -16.09
C THR A 248 17.16 -40.03 -16.54
N SER A 249 16.35 -41.08 -16.42
CA SER A 249 16.73 -42.45 -16.75
C SER A 249 16.64 -42.71 -18.26
N PRO A 250 17.70 -43.19 -18.92
CA PRO A 250 17.71 -43.41 -20.38
C PRO A 250 16.72 -44.46 -20.87
N ASP A 251 16.32 -45.37 -19.98
CA ASP A 251 15.39 -46.49 -20.22
C ASP A 251 13.92 -46.11 -19.94
N GLY A 252 13.65 -44.90 -19.45
CA GLY A 252 12.30 -44.43 -19.15
C GLY A 252 11.72 -44.94 -17.83
N SER A 253 12.46 -45.70 -17.02
CA SER A 253 11.94 -46.39 -15.82
C SER A 253 11.79 -45.50 -14.57
N PHE A 254 12.16 -44.21 -14.64
CA PHE A 254 12.29 -43.30 -13.47
C PHE A 254 13.17 -43.86 -12.33
N ALA A 255 14.04 -44.85 -12.62
CA ALA A 255 15.05 -45.34 -11.66
C ALA A 255 16.05 -44.24 -11.26
N SER A 256 16.26 -43.26 -12.14
CA SER A 256 16.87 -41.97 -11.82
C SER A 256 15.95 -40.82 -12.22
N TYR A 257 15.90 -39.79 -11.40
CA TYR A 257 15.05 -38.62 -11.61
C TYR A 257 15.66 -37.36 -11.00
N SER A 258 15.23 -36.21 -11.51
CA SER A 258 15.48 -34.89 -10.92
C SER A 258 14.16 -34.34 -10.38
N ARG A 259 14.09 -34.09 -9.07
CA ARG A 259 12.90 -33.53 -8.45
C ARG A 259 12.74 -32.07 -8.87
N VAL A 260 11.58 -31.73 -9.41
CA VAL A 260 11.27 -30.38 -9.90
C VAL A 260 10.67 -29.54 -8.79
N TYR A 261 9.64 -30.06 -8.10
CA TYR A 261 9.07 -29.46 -6.89
C TYR A 261 8.22 -30.50 -6.13
N TRP A 262 7.85 -30.18 -4.88
CA TRP A 262 6.86 -30.93 -4.12
C TRP A 262 6.03 -30.04 -3.20
N VAL A 263 4.89 -30.56 -2.75
CA VAL A 263 4.11 -29.98 -1.66
C VAL A 263 4.39 -30.78 -0.39
N ASP A 264 4.85 -30.12 0.67
CA ASP A 264 5.14 -30.79 1.93
C ASP A 264 3.85 -31.19 2.69
N ASN A 265 4.01 -31.89 3.81
CA ASN A 265 2.86 -32.38 4.60
C ASN A 265 2.06 -31.26 5.28
N ASN A 266 2.51 -30.01 5.20
CA ASN A 266 1.83 -28.82 5.70
C ASN A 266 1.21 -27.99 4.56
N GLY A 267 1.28 -28.43 3.31
CA GLY A 267 0.76 -27.72 2.15
C GLY A 267 1.72 -26.68 1.55
N ASN A 268 2.98 -26.61 1.99
CA ASN A 268 3.95 -25.65 1.45
C ASN A 268 4.56 -26.16 0.13
N PHE A 269 4.71 -25.27 -0.84
CA PHE A 269 5.40 -25.55 -2.10
C PHE A 269 6.93 -25.44 -1.94
N VAL A 270 7.68 -26.50 -2.26
CA VAL A 270 9.13 -26.61 -2.05
C VAL A 270 9.85 -26.99 -3.34
N VAL A 271 10.99 -26.34 -3.61
CA VAL A 271 11.87 -26.59 -4.77
C VAL A 271 13.25 -27.01 -4.26
N PRO A 272 13.87 -28.11 -4.74
CA PRO A 272 15.08 -28.71 -4.16
C PRO A 272 16.40 -27.97 -4.43
N GLY A 273 16.37 -26.77 -5.01
CA GLY A 273 17.56 -25.98 -5.37
C GLY A 273 17.59 -24.59 -4.73
N VAL A 274 18.74 -23.91 -4.82
CA VAL A 274 18.83 -22.49 -4.47
C VAL A 274 17.98 -21.69 -5.45
N LEU A 275 17.00 -20.95 -4.93
CA LEU A 275 16.28 -19.94 -5.68
C LEU A 275 17.23 -18.78 -5.99
N THR A 276 18.02 -18.90 -7.06
CA THR A 276 18.84 -17.80 -7.57
C THR A 276 17.94 -16.70 -8.14
N ALA A 277 18.41 -15.45 -8.21
CA ALA A 277 17.63 -14.26 -8.58
C ALA A 277 16.88 -14.30 -9.94
N ALA A 278 16.96 -15.40 -10.70
CA ALA A 278 16.29 -15.62 -11.98
C ALA A 278 15.42 -16.90 -12.05
N SER A 279 15.40 -17.75 -11.01
CA SER A 279 14.75 -19.08 -11.05
C SER A 279 13.28 -19.08 -10.62
N VAL A 280 12.83 -18.04 -9.90
CA VAL A 280 11.41 -17.66 -9.87
C VAL A 280 11.24 -16.42 -10.74
N LYS A 281 10.68 -16.61 -11.93
CA LYS A 281 10.26 -15.51 -12.78
C LYS A 281 8.84 -15.12 -12.39
N THR A 282 8.69 -14.15 -11.49
CA THR A 282 7.63 -13.15 -11.67
C THR A 282 8.02 -12.32 -12.89
N GLN A 283 7.69 -12.80 -14.10
CA GLN A 283 7.95 -12.13 -15.38
C GLN A 283 9.30 -11.38 -15.49
N SER A 284 10.41 -11.96 -15.01
CA SER A 284 11.78 -11.38 -14.96
C SER A 284 11.93 -9.92 -14.48
N ASN A 285 10.88 -9.32 -13.94
CA ASN A 285 10.74 -7.91 -13.69
C ASN A 285 9.52 -7.76 -12.78
N VAL A 286 9.74 -7.65 -11.48
CA VAL A 286 9.16 -6.45 -10.84
C VAL A 286 10.15 -5.31 -11.13
N ASN A 287 10.52 -5.11 -12.41
CA ASN A 287 10.65 -3.75 -12.92
C ASN A 287 9.24 -3.22 -12.84
N LEU A 288 8.95 -2.62 -11.69
CA LEU A 288 8.30 -1.34 -11.73
C LEU A 288 9.09 -0.54 -12.78
N PRO A 289 8.52 -0.21 -13.95
CA PRO A 289 9.25 0.54 -14.97
C PRO A 289 9.95 1.70 -14.27
N ALA A 290 11.26 1.87 -14.47
CA ALA A 290 12.02 2.97 -13.84
C ALA A 290 11.33 4.31 -14.06
N HIS A 291 10.54 4.37 -15.13
CA HIS A 291 9.48 5.31 -15.37
C HIS A 291 8.44 4.69 -16.30
N ASN A 292 7.22 5.19 -16.22
CA ASN A 292 6.08 4.70 -16.98
C ASN A 292 5.68 5.76 -18.02
N ASN A 293 5.74 5.42 -19.31
CA ASN A 293 5.29 6.26 -20.43
C ASN A 293 3.84 5.93 -20.86
N ASP A 294 3.27 4.86 -20.32
CA ASP A 294 2.01 4.22 -20.68
C ASP A 294 0.88 4.44 -19.66
N GLY A 295 1.11 5.24 -18.62
CA GLY A 295 0.14 5.60 -17.59
C GLY A 295 -0.18 4.50 -16.56
N ARG A 296 0.49 3.33 -16.56
CA ARG A 296 0.25 2.22 -15.62
C ARG A 296 1.20 2.25 -14.42
N GLY A 297 0.61 2.23 -13.22
CA GLY A 297 1.34 2.38 -11.97
C GLY A 297 2.14 1.11 -11.68
N PHE A 298 3.21 1.26 -10.92
CA PHE A 298 3.96 0.11 -10.48
C PHE A 298 3.35 -0.47 -9.19
N LEU A 299 2.68 0.37 -8.42
CA LEU A 299 1.74 -0.02 -7.39
C LEU A 299 0.36 0.53 -7.79
N GLU A 300 -0.59 -0.38 -8.00
CA GLU A 300 -1.99 -0.05 -8.27
C GLU A 300 -2.89 -0.50 -7.12
N PHE A 301 -3.79 0.36 -6.68
CA PHE A 301 -4.75 0.07 -5.62
C PHE A 301 -6.00 0.92 -5.80
N GLY A 302 -7.15 0.44 -5.33
CA GLY A 302 -8.44 1.10 -5.56
C GLY A 302 -9.52 0.10 -5.95
N GLY A 303 -10.67 0.61 -6.40
CA GLY A 303 -11.83 -0.20 -6.79
C GLY A 303 -12.38 0.21 -8.15
N ASP A 304 -13.54 -0.33 -8.52
CA ASP A 304 -14.14 -0.23 -9.86
C ASP A 304 -14.33 1.21 -10.38
N THR A 305 -14.40 2.19 -9.46
CA THR A 305 -14.66 3.60 -9.80
C THR A 305 -13.40 4.45 -9.87
N VAL A 306 -12.34 4.12 -9.12
CA VAL A 306 -11.11 4.91 -9.02
C VAL A 306 -9.92 4.00 -8.81
N ILE A 307 -8.94 4.12 -9.69
CA ILE A 307 -7.68 3.38 -9.63
C ILE A 307 -6.57 4.37 -9.27
N TRP A 308 -5.86 4.11 -8.18
CA TRP A 308 -4.67 4.86 -7.78
C TRP A 308 -3.42 4.18 -8.30
N ARG A 309 -2.47 4.97 -8.79
CA ARG A 309 -1.23 4.52 -9.40
C ARG A 309 -0.05 5.32 -8.86
N LEU A 310 0.95 4.62 -8.31
CA LEU A 310 2.25 5.19 -7.93
C LEU A 310 3.31 4.83 -8.99
N PHE A 311 3.99 5.83 -9.57
CA PHE A 311 5.02 5.64 -10.60
C PHE A 311 5.96 6.84 -10.75
N MET A 312 7.07 6.69 -11.49
CA MET A 312 7.97 7.80 -11.86
C MET A 312 7.66 8.32 -13.27
N VAL A 313 7.73 9.64 -13.48
CA VAL A 313 7.45 10.29 -14.78
C VAL A 313 8.74 10.51 -15.57
N GLY A 314 9.08 9.61 -16.49
CA GLY A 314 10.36 9.66 -17.20
C GLY A 314 11.61 9.27 -16.35
N PRO A 315 12.77 9.04 -16.97
CA PRO A 315 13.97 8.47 -16.32
C PRO A 315 14.57 9.29 -15.17
N SER A 316 14.16 10.56 -15.04
CA SER A 316 14.64 11.50 -14.01
C SER A 316 13.52 12.40 -13.51
N GLY A 317 12.25 12.01 -13.71
CA GLY A 317 11.14 12.79 -13.22
C GLY A 317 10.60 12.27 -11.91
N ASN A 318 9.64 13.03 -11.41
CA ASN A 318 9.16 12.94 -10.05
C ASN A 318 8.50 11.58 -9.79
N LEU A 319 8.59 11.10 -8.54
CA LEU A 319 7.73 10.03 -8.06
C LEU A 319 6.34 10.61 -7.83
N VAL A 320 5.33 10.14 -8.55
CA VAL A 320 3.97 10.69 -8.51
C VAL A 320 2.97 9.64 -8.06
N LEU A 321 1.98 10.06 -7.26
CA LEU A 321 0.76 9.31 -7.02
C LEU A 321 -0.39 9.98 -7.77
N ASN A 322 -0.99 9.30 -8.73
CA ASN A 322 -2.12 9.79 -9.52
C ASN A 322 -3.35 8.89 -9.35
N GLY A 323 -4.53 9.49 -9.30
CA GLY A 323 -5.81 8.81 -9.42
C GLY A 323 -6.33 8.88 -10.85
N TYR A 324 -6.88 7.77 -11.32
CA TYR A 324 -7.45 7.62 -12.65
C TYR A 324 -8.93 7.23 -12.56
N ASN A 325 -9.74 7.73 -13.50
CA ASN A 325 -11.10 7.24 -13.72
C ASN A 325 -11.07 5.83 -14.31
N ALA A 326 -12.21 5.13 -14.27
CA ALA A 326 -12.34 3.77 -14.83
C ALA A 326 -12.01 3.69 -16.33
N ASP A 327 -12.16 4.80 -17.07
CA ASP A 327 -11.81 4.92 -18.49
C ASP A 327 -10.31 5.18 -18.76
N GLY A 328 -9.49 5.28 -17.70
CA GLY A 328 -8.05 5.53 -17.79
C GLY A 328 -7.66 7.00 -17.95
N SER A 329 -8.62 7.93 -17.96
CA SER A 329 -8.31 9.37 -17.92
C SER A 329 -7.75 9.78 -16.55
N ASN A 330 -6.75 10.68 -16.54
CA ASN A 330 -6.16 11.19 -15.30
C ASN A 330 -7.18 12.08 -14.57
N ARG A 331 -7.49 11.73 -13.31
CA ARG A 331 -8.47 12.44 -12.49
C ARG A 331 -7.79 13.48 -11.60
N ASN A 332 -6.74 13.09 -10.89
CA ASN A 332 -6.04 13.95 -9.94
C ASN A 332 -4.63 13.46 -9.61
N GLN A 333 -3.74 14.39 -9.29
CA GLN A 333 -2.41 14.12 -8.74
C GLN A 333 -2.33 14.73 -7.33
N PRO A 334 -2.62 13.98 -6.25
CA PRO A 334 -2.55 14.49 -4.88
C PRO A 334 -1.15 14.97 -4.49
N PHE A 335 -0.10 14.18 -4.74
CA PHE A 335 1.27 14.58 -4.41
C PHE A 335 2.33 13.93 -5.31
N TYR A 336 3.53 14.51 -5.28
CA TYR A 336 4.73 13.99 -5.90
C TYR A 336 5.99 14.32 -5.10
N ILE A 337 7.06 13.57 -5.33
CA ILE A 337 8.39 13.85 -4.80
C ILE A 337 9.28 14.26 -5.96
N ASN A 338 9.87 15.46 -5.89
CA ASN A 338 10.79 15.97 -6.89
C ASN A 338 12.07 15.13 -6.94
N TYR A 339 12.44 14.64 -8.11
CA TYR A 339 13.62 13.78 -8.27
C TYR A 339 14.94 14.50 -7.92
N THR A 340 15.08 15.76 -8.33
CA THR A 340 16.31 16.55 -8.13
C THR A 340 16.43 17.08 -6.71
N THR A 341 15.34 17.57 -6.12
CA THR A 341 15.38 18.24 -4.81
C THR A 341 14.99 17.34 -3.64
N GLY A 342 14.39 16.17 -3.90
CA GLY A 342 13.84 15.28 -2.88
C GLY A 342 12.61 15.85 -2.16
N GLN A 343 12.08 16.99 -2.61
CA GLN A 343 10.97 17.66 -1.94
C GLN A 343 9.63 17.02 -2.28
N LEU A 344 8.83 16.76 -1.24
CA LEU A 344 7.42 16.41 -1.37
C LEU A 344 6.60 17.65 -1.72
N ALA A 345 5.77 17.56 -2.76
CA ALA A 345 4.89 18.62 -3.22
C ALA A 345 3.48 18.05 -3.51
N PHE A 346 2.44 18.86 -3.33
CA PHE A 346 1.06 18.47 -3.62
C PHE A 346 0.66 18.96 -5.02
N GLY A 347 0.04 18.10 -5.84
CA GLY A 347 -0.35 18.48 -7.21
C GLY A 347 -1.60 19.37 -7.26
N VAL A 348 -2.40 19.36 -6.20
CA VAL A 348 -3.41 20.39 -5.89
C VAL A 348 -3.22 20.79 -4.45
N ARG A 349 -3.34 22.09 -4.15
CA ARG A 349 -3.22 22.59 -2.78
C ARG A 349 -4.21 21.87 -1.85
N PRO A 350 -3.76 21.36 -0.70
CA PRO A 350 -4.67 20.76 0.27
C PRO A 350 -5.70 21.80 0.76
N ASN A 351 -6.98 21.42 0.76
CA ASN A 351 -8.02 22.21 1.39
C ASN A 351 -7.98 21.95 2.91
N PHE A 352 -7.45 22.89 3.68
CA PHE A 352 -7.40 22.80 5.14
C PHE A 352 -8.73 23.23 5.77
N ALA A 353 -9.85 22.62 5.40
CA ALA A 353 -11.18 22.91 5.98
C ALA A 353 -11.52 24.41 6.07
N GLY A 354 -11.16 25.20 5.06
CA GLY A 354 -11.35 26.66 5.04
C GLY A 354 -10.22 27.49 5.66
N HIS A 355 -9.16 26.87 6.16
CA HIS A 355 -7.95 27.56 6.61
C HIS A 355 -6.98 27.81 5.46
N ALA A 356 -6.43 29.02 5.40
CA ALA A 356 -5.39 29.37 4.43
C ALA A 356 -4.05 28.70 4.83
N PRO A 357 -3.41 27.95 3.92
CA PRO A 357 -2.07 27.40 4.14
C PRO A 357 -1.03 28.51 4.41
N TRP A 358 -0.04 28.23 5.26
CA TRP A 358 0.96 29.20 5.73
C TRP A 358 1.88 29.79 4.64
N ASP A 359 1.99 29.10 3.51
CA ASP A 359 2.79 29.47 2.33
C ASP A 359 1.94 30.11 1.23
N THR A 360 0.64 30.32 1.49
CA THR A 360 -0.18 31.11 0.60
C THR A 360 0.08 32.55 0.93
N GLU A 361 0.35 33.36 -0.09
CA GLU A 361 0.31 34.83 -0.08
C GLU A 361 -1.00 35.42 0.52
N ASN A 362 -1.93 34.57 1.00
CA ASN A 362 -3.18 34.84 1.73
C ASN A 362 -3.12 34.64 3.25
N LEU A 363 -2.01 34.21 3.85
CA LEU A 363 -1.71 34.85 5.12
C LEU A 363 -1.40 36.27 4.67
N PRO A 364 -2.28 37.27 4.92
CA PRO A 364 -1.83 38.64 4.77
C PRO A 364 -0.52 38.66 5.51
N ASN A 365 0.53 39.13 4.84
CA ASN A 365 1.69 39.61 5.56
C ASN A 365 1.13 40.25 6.84
N PRO A 366 1.52 39.80 8.04
CA PRO A 366 0.83 40.20 9.26
C PRO A 366 0.76 41.74 9.43
N LEU A 367 1.50 42.46 8.57
CA LEU A 367 1.35 43.85 8.22
C LEU A 367 0.69 43.99 6.83
N SER A 368 -0.58 44.42 6.82
CA SER A 368 -1.49 44.53 5.67
C SER A 368 -1.04 45.51 4.56
N THR A 369 -1.95 45.77 3.60
CA THR A 369 -1.91 46.59 2.37
C THR A 369 -1.18 47.94 2.40
N ASP A 370 -0.73 48.40 3.57
CA ASP A 370 0.10 49.59 3.76
C ASP A 370 1.61 49.26 3.90
N GLY A 371 2.01 48.05 3.51
CA GLY A 371 3.36 47.78 2.99
C GLY A 371 4.44 47.49 4.03
N GLY A 372 4.19 46.69 5.06
CA GLY A 372 5.27 46.13 5.89
C GLY A 372 5.84 44.82 5.34
N GLY A 373 6.89 44.25 5.93
CA GLY A 373 7.45 42.95 5.50
C GLY A 373 8.58 42.45 6.39
N LEU A 374 8.75 41.13 6.51
CA LEU A 374 9.89 40.53 7.21
C LEU A 374 10.93 40.08 6.17
N ALA A 375 11.99 40.86 6.01
CA ALA A 375 13.10 40.48 5.13
C ALA A 375 14.07 39.56 5.88
N ALA A 376 14.46 38.44 5.26
CA ALA A 376 15.51 37.59 5.80
C ALA A 376 16.77 38.43 6.05
N ASN A 377 17.21 38.49 7.31
CA ASN A 377 18.37 39.25 7.82
C ASN A 377 18.24 40.78 7.92
N ARG A 378 17.08 41.41 7.71
CA ARG A 378 16.98 42.90 7.66
C ARG A 378 15.87 43.55 8.49
N GLY A 379 15.26 42.82 9.42
CA GLY A 379 14.32 43.40 10.41
C GLY A 379 12.90 43.66 9.89
N LEU A 380 12.11 44.35 10.71
CA LEU A 380 10.68 44.62 10.49
C LEU A 380 10.52 45.84 9.58
N TYR A 381 10.12 45.63 8.33
CA TYR A 381 9.77 46.69 7.39
C TYR A 381 8.38 47.21 7.72
N PHE A 382 8.25 48.53 7.89
CA PHE A 382 7.00 49.26 7.76
C PHE A 382 7.18 50.14 6.53
N GLY A 383 6.27 50.05 5.56
CA GLY A 383 6.36 50.73 4.28
C GLY A 383 6.35 52.24 4.46
N VAL A 384 7.54 52.83 4.52
CA VAL A 384 7.73 54.27 4.39
C VAL A 384 8.29 54.52 3.01
N GLY A 385 7.77 55.55 2.32
CA GLY A 385 8.19 55.90 0.96
C GLY A 385 9.72 56.00 0.86
N TYR A 386 10.28 55.67 -0.31
CA TYR A 386 11.71 55.69 -0.65
C TYR A 386 12.56 54.47 -0.24
N GLY A 387 11.96 53.31 0.05
CA GLY A 387 12.69 52.03 0.12
C GLY A 387 13.63 51.91 1.32
N ARG A 388 13.34 52.62 2.42
CA ARG A 388 14.10 52.59 3.68
C ARG A 388 13.30 51.93 4.80
N TYR A 389 14.00 51.44 5.83
CA TYR A 389 13.43 50.72 6.96
C TYR A 389 13.25 51.65 8.16
N ALA A 390 12.05 51.74 8.72
CA ALA A 390 11.77 52.55 9.91
C ALA A 390 12.47 51.99 11.17
N LEU A 391 12.59 50.67 11.26
CA LEU A 391 13.30 49.96 12.33
C LEU A 391 14.28 48.97 11.72
N THR A 392 15.56 49.08 12.07
CA THR A 392 16.59 48.11 11.67
C THR A 392 17.09 47.37 12.89
N VAL A 393 17.20 46.05 12.79
CA VAL A 393 17.87 45.20 13.78
C VAL A 393 19.22 44.81 13.19
N SER A 394 20.29 44.94 13.98
CA SER A 394 21.64 44.53 13.56
C SER A 394 21.61 43.04 13.21
N SER A 395 21.91 42.71 11.95
CA SER A 395 22.30 41.35 11.60
C SER A 395 23.75 41.17 12.02
N ASN A 396 24.13 39.98 12.52
CA ASN A 396 25.51 39.65 12.87
C ASN A 396 26.40 39.54 11.60
N GLY A 397 26.53 40.64 10.85
CA GLY A 397 27.17 40.72 9.53
C GLY A 397 27.58 42.16 9.17
N THR A 398 28.23 42.33 8.02
CA THR A 398 28.89 43.56 7.56
C THR A 398 27.97 44.77 7.34
N ASP A 399 26.64 44.56 7.37
CA ASP A 399 25.61 45.61 7.28
C ASP A 399 25.00 45.89 8.67
N SER A 400 25.83 46.26 9.65
CA SER A 400 25.36 46.56 11.01
C SER A 400 24.76 47.97 11.12
N ILE A 401 23.99 48.21 12.20
CA ILE A 401 23.51 49.55 12.58
C ILE A 401 24.73 50.44 12.86
N GLY A 402 24.78 51.62 12.25
CA GLY A 402 25.86 52.59 12.41
C GLY A 402 26.77 52.74 11.18
N GLY A 403 28.04 53.02 11.43
CA GLY A 403 29.14 53.19 10.47
C GLY A 403 30.48 53.19 11.22
N GLY A 404 31.61 53.16 10.52
CA GLY A 404 32.94 53.19 11.16
C GLY A 404 33.16 54.48 11.97
N PHE A 405 34.08 54.47 12.96
CA PHE A 405 34.39 55.67 13.76
C PHE A 405 34.77 56.88 12.89
N THR A 406 35.50 56.64 11.81
CA THR A 406 35.91 57.64 10.82
C THR A 406 34.75 58.15 9.94
N GLU A 407 33.62 57.45 9.91
CA GLU A 407 32.42 57.78 9.14
C GLU A 407 31.34 58.46 10.00
N TRP A 408 31.67 58.92 11.21
CA TRP A 408 30.72 59.59 12.11
C TRP A 408 30.02 60.81 11.48
N ASN A 409 30.67 61.48 10.53
CA ASN A 409 30.12 62.61 9.76
C ASN A 409 29.61 62.22 8.35
N ALA A 410 29.60 60.93 8.00
CA ALA A 410 29.18 60.41 6.70
C ALA A 410 27.87 59.61 6.81
N ASN A 411 27.51 58.87 5.74
CA ASN A 411 26.30 58.06 5.70
C ASN A 411 26.36 56.92 6.73
N ARG A 412 25.39 56.89 7.65
CA ARG A 412 25.23 55.84 8.68
C ARG A 412 23.86 55.19 8.56
N THR A 413 23.77 53.93 8.96
CA THR A 413 22.49 53.22 9.04
C THR A 413 21.87 53.43 10.43
N PRO A 414 20.73 54.14 10.57
CA PRO A 414 20.12 54.37 11.86
C PRO A 414 19.40 53.11 12.39
N ALA A 415 19.33 52.96 13.71
CA ALA A 415 18.49 51.93 14.33
C ALA A 415 17.00 52.24 14.16
N LEU A 416 16.65 53.52 14.25
CA LEU A 416 15.30 54.08 14.12
C LEU A 416 15.35 55.27 13.15
N GLN A 417 14.57 55.21 12.07
CA GLN A 417 14.44 56.30 11.09
C GLN A 417 13.04 56.91 11.19
N ILE A 418 12.98 58.24 11.29
CA ILE A 418 11.74 59.01 11.22
C ILE A 418 11.83 59.88 9.98
N ASP A 419 11.10 59.51 8.93
CA ASP A 419 11.07 60.27 7.70
C ASP A 419 10.11 61.47 7.82
N CYS A 420 10.60 62.63 7.38
CA CYS A 420 9.87 63.89 7.39
C CYS A 420 9.50 64.27 5.95
N PRO A 421 8.52 63.61 5.30
CA PRO A 421 8.29 63.74 3.86
C PRO A 421 7.91 65.16 3.42
N TRP A 422 7.35 65.96 4.32
CA TRP A 422 6.99 67.37 4.10
C TRP A 422 7.75 68.28 5.05
N ASN A 423 8.47 69.26 4.51
CA ASN A 423 9.23 70.27 5.27
C ASN A 423 8.34 71.23 6.08
N GLN A 424 7.02 71.24 5.86
CA GLN A 424 6.07 72.14 6.53
C GLN A 424 5.48 71.56 7.83
N ALA A 425 5.76 70.30 8.14
CA ALA A 425 5.14 69.58 9.26
C ALA A 425 6.11 69.33 10.43
N ALA A 426 5.53 68.87 11.53
CA ALA A 426 6.22 68.39 12.71
C ALA A 426 6.02 66.88 12.83
N TYR A 427 7.07 66.17 13.21
CA TYR A 427 7.12 64.72 13.29
C TYR A 427 7.53 64.31 14.68
N MET A 428 6.73 63.45 15.29
CA MET A 428 6.94 63.03 16.67
C MET A 428 7.73 61.72 16.69
N GLY A 429 8.91 61.74 17.29
CA GLY A 429 9.75 60.56 17.39
C GLY A 429 9.40 59.66 18.56
N ILE A 430 9.16 60.26 19.74
CA ILE A 430 8.78 59.54 20.95
C ILE A 430 7.73 60.35 21.69
N ARG A 431 6.70 59.68 22.22
CA ARG A 431 5.62 60.28 23.01
C ARG A 431 5.32 59.45 24.25
N TRP A 432 5.20 60.12 25.39
CA TRP A 432 4.65 59.53 26.62
C TRP A 432 3.28 60.13 26.90
N THR A 433 2.25 59.28 27.05
CA THR A 433 0.87 59.74 27.28
C THR A 433 0.10 58.75 28.13
N GLN A 434 -0.63 59.28 29.11
CA GLN A 434 -1.68 58.55 29.79
C GLN A 434 -3.00 58.88 29.07
N TRP A 435 -3.47 57.95 28.26
CA TRP A 435 -4.69 58.13 27.46
C TRP A 435 -5.89 58.48 28.35
N GLY A 436 -6.69 59.45 27.89
CA GLY A 436 -7.85 59.97 28.63
C GLY A 436 -7.52 60.85 29.85
N THR A 437 -6.25 61.06 30.20
CA THR A 437 -5.86 61.88 31.37
C THR A 437 -4.96 63.04 30.99
N ARG A 438 -3.72 62.79 30.56
CA ARG A 438 -2.75 63.85 30.23
C ARG A 438 -1.62 63.39 29.32
N HIS A 439 -1.08 64.35 28.58
CA HIS A 439 0.19 64.22 27.90
C HIS A 439 1.34 64.40 28.90
N LEU A 440 2.35 63.51 28.85
CA LEU A 440 3.47 63.53 29.79
C LEU A 440 4.70 64.22 29.18
N GLY A 441 4.94 64.03 27.88
CA GLY A 441 6.03 64.69 27.16
C GLY A 441 6.29 64.04 25.80
N ALA A 442 7.11 64.70 24.98
CA ALA A 442 7.49 64.21 23.67
C ALA A 442 8.88 64.69 23.23
N ILE A 443 9.42 64.00 22.23
CA ILE A 443 10.54 64.44 21.41
C ILE A 443 10.02 64.58 19.98
N ASP A 444 10.03 65.82 19.49
CA ASP A 444 9.53 66.19 18.17
C ASP A 444 10.67 66.72 17.29
N CYS A 445 10.58 66.46 15.99
CA CYS A 445 11.39 67.07 14.94
C CYS A 445 10.49 67.97 14.09
N TYR A 446 10.86 69.24 13.96
CA TYR A 446 10.19 70.19 13.08
C TYR A 446 11.07 70.41 11.86
N ALA A 447 10.50 70.21 10.67
CA ALA A 447 11.27 70.24 9.42
C ALA A 447 11.50 71.66 8.86
N GLY A 448 11.02 72.71 9.53
CA GLY A 448 11.28 74.11 9.19
C GLY A 448 10.10 74.90 8.61
N GLY A 449 8.92 74.31 8.39
CA GLY A 449 7.78 75.09 7.89
C GLY A 449 7.87 75.51 6.40
N SER A 450 9.07 75.48 5.80
CA SER A 450 9.37 75.64 4.35
C SER A 450 10.83 75.24 4.07
N ASP A 451 11.26 75.23 2.81
CA ASP A 451 12.64 74.91 2.40
C ASP A 451 13.71 75.91 2.88
N ALA A 452 13.31 77.14 3.23
CA ALA A 452 14.20 78.14 3.82
C ALA A 452 14.19 78.14 5.36
N THR A 453 13.27 77.36 5.93
CA THR A 453 13.11 77.01 7.34
C THR A 453 14.29 76.21 7.91
N LEU A 454 14.93 76.62 9.00
CA LEU A 454 15.84 75.71 9.70
C LEU A 454 15.04 74.69 10.51
N PRO A 455 15.37 73.39 10.40
CA PRO A 455 14.74 72.38 11.23
C PRO A 455 15.19 72.53 12.69
N PHE A 456 14.40 72.00 13.62
CA PHE A 456 14.80 71.90 15.02
C PHE A 456 14.23 70.66 15.69
N ILE A 457 14.95 70.13 16.67
CA ILE A 457 14.45 69.10 17.57
C ILE A 457 13.95 69.78 18.84
N SER A 458 12.79 69.38 19.32
CA SER A 458 12.17 69.87 20.55
C SER A 458 11.90 68.74 21.53
N MET A 459 12.31 68.91 22.78
CA MET A 459 12.07 67.98 23.88
C MET A 459 11.27 68.70 24.96
N HIS A 460 10.12 68.17 25.36
CA HIS A 460 9.27 68.85 26.34
C HIS A 460 8.52 67.88 27.25
N VAL A 461 8.16 68.38 28.44
CA VAL A 461 7.32 67.70 29.44
C VAL A 461 5.99 68.45 29.52
N GLY A 462 4.87 67.72 29.44
CA GLY A 462 3.55 68.34 29.29
C GLY A 462 3.44 69.14 27.99
N ALA A 463 2.81 70.31 28.02
CA ALA A 463 2.72 71.19 26.85
C ALA A 463 4.10 71.78 26.46
N LYS A 464 4.22 72.27 25.21
CA LYS A 464 5.46 72.84 24.65
C LYS A 464 6.04 74.03 25.43
N ALA A 465 5.31 74.60 26.39
CA ALA A 465 5.71 75.81 27.14
C ALA A 465 7.09 75.71 27.84
N ASN A 466 7.58 74.50 28.12
CA ASN A 466 8.88 74.25 28.77
C ASN A 466 9.84 73.47 27.87
N ALA A 467 9.80 73.69 26.56
CA ALA A 467 10.60 72.92 25.62
C ALA A 467 12.08 73.33 25.63
N PHE A 468 12.95 72.31 25.55
CA PHE A 468 14.34 72.45 25.14
C PHE A 468 14.42 72.20 23.64
N MET A 469 15.05 73.11 22.89
CA MET A 469 15.16 73.01 21.44
C MET A 469 16.61 73.11 20.97
N PHE A 470 16.95 72.31 19.96
CA PHE A 470 18.20 72.40 19.21
C PHE A 470 17.86 72.71 17.76
N ASN A 471 18.29 73.87 17.25
CA ASN A 471 17.98 74.29 15.88
C ASN A 471 19.09 73.92 14.89
N GLY A 472 18.80 74.04 13.59
CA GLY A 472 19.74 73.75 12.50
C GLY A 472 20.96 74.68 12.43
N ASN A 473 20.98 75.80 13.17
CA ASN A 473 22.16 76.65 13.31
C ASN A 473 23.10 76.19 14.44
N GLY A 474 22.70 75.16 15.20
CA GLY A 474 23.45 74.70 16.37
C GLY A 474 23.12 75.45 17.66
N ASP A 475 22.12 76.32 17.66
CA ASP A 475 21.69 77.02 18.86
C ASP A 475 20.84 76.11 19.74
N MET A 476 21.03 76.24 21.06
CA MET A 476 20.16 75.65 22.09
C MET A 476 19.23 76.72 22.66
N VAL A 477 17.94 76.44 22.68
CA VAL A 477 16.92 77.29 23.29
C VAL A 477 16.27 76.53 24.45
N ALA A 478 16.37 77.05 25.67
CA ALA A 478 15.69 76.52 26.84
C ALA A 478 14.53 77.45 27.22
N GLN A 479 13.29 76.99 27.10
CA GLN A 479 12.15 77.72 27.63
C GLN A 479 12.00 77.39 29.12
N GLY A 480 12.58 78.25 29.97
CA GLY A 480 12.61 78.06 31.43
C GLY A 480 13.95 78.47 32.03
N ALA A 481 14.16 78.10 33.30
CA ALA A 481 15.42 78.34 33.98
C ALA A 481 16.39 77.15 33.81
N ILE A 482 17.67 77.42 33.57
CA ILE A 482 18.74 76.41 33.57
C ILE A 482 19.43 76.45 34.94
N HIS A 483 19.33 75.36 35.69
CA HIS A 483 19.95 75.23 37.00
C HIS A 483 21.29 74.47 36.86
N ALA A 484 22.39 75.06 37.32
CA ALA A 484 23.72 74.45 37.36
C ALA A 484 24.09 74.04 38.80
N GLY A 485 24.57 72.80 38.96
CA GLY A 485 24.90 72.20 40.27
C GLY A 485 23.65 71.98 41.16
N SER A 486 23.85 71.77 42.46
CA SER A 486 22.77 71.66 43.47
C SER A 486 22.11 73.02 43.79
N GLY A 487 21.90 73.88 42.79
CA GLY A 487 21.37 75.24 42.94
C GLY A 487 22.41 76.36 42.97
N GLY A 488 23.66 76.08 42.54
CA GLY A 488 24.79 77.03 42.59
C GLY A 488 24.76 78.15 41.53
N GLY A 489 23.91 78.04 40.51
CA GLY A 489 23.68 79.10 39.53
C GLY A 489 22.42 78.82 38.73
N ILE A 490 21.63 79.86 38.45
CA ILE A 490 20.38 79.73 37.69
C ILE A 490 20.42 80.74 36.55
N LEU A 491 20.37 80.29 35.30
CA LEU A 491 20.03 81.18 34.18
C LEU A 491 18.50 81.23 34.09
N ALA A 492 17.88 82.33 34.48
CA ALA A 492 16.43 82.48 34.44
C ALA A 492 15.91 82.65 33.00
N GLY A 493 14.63 82.33 32.78
CA GLY A 493 13.99 82.44 31.46
C GLY A 493 13.92 83.86 30.88
N ASN A 494 14.16 84.90 31.69
CA ASN A 494 14.30 86.28 31.24
C ASN A 494 15.76 86.68 30.91
N GLY A 495 16.70 85.72 30.93
CA GLY A 495 18.12 85.93 30.68
C GLY A 495 18.94 86.38 31.88
N ASN A 496 18.34 86.55 33.06
CA ASN A 496 19.07 86.91 34.27
C ASN A 496 19.86 85.72 34.84
N VAL A 497 20.93 85.98 35.60
CA VAL A 497 21.78 84.94 36.18
C VAL A 497 21.72 85.03 37.70
N TYR A 498 21.27 83.98 38.39
CA TYR A 498 21.39 83.87 39.83
C TYR A 498 22.82 83.49 40.20
N MET A 499 23.41 84.30 41.07
CA MET A 499 24.80 84.14 41.50
C MET A 499 24.80 83.53 42.90
N SER A 500 24.93 82.21 43.03
CA SER A 500 24.81 81.56 44.34
C SER A 500 25.86 82.01 45.35
N TRP A 501 27.05 82.42 44.89
CA TRP A 501 28.07 82.97 45.79
C TRP A 501 27.67 84.34 46.36
N ALA A 502 26.84 85.10 45.65
CA ALA A 502 26.36 86.43 46.05
C ALA A 502 24.98 86.39 46.71
N GLY A 503 24.29 85.25 46.65
CA GLY A 503 22.94 85.05 47.21
C GLY A 503 21.85 85.94 46.57
N GLN A 504 22.06 86.45 45.36
CA GLN A 504 21.15 87.38 44.68
C GLN A 504 21.25 87.25 43.16
N TRP A 505 20.33 87.88 42.42
CA TRP A 505 20.38 87.91 40.96
C TRP A 505 21.48 88.85 40.45
N LEU A 506 22.08 88.57 39.29
CA LEU A 506 23.12 89.40 38.68
C LEU A 506 22.64 90.83 38.46
N SER A 507 21.40 91.03 38.02
CA SER A 507 20.81 92.36 37.90
C SER A 507 20.78 93.11 39.24
N GLU A 508 20.42 92.43 40.34
CA GLU A 508 20.38 93.00 41.69
C GLU A 508 21.79 93.28 42.18
N TYR A 509 22.71 92.31 42.03
CA TYR A 509 24.11 92.45 42.37
C TYR A 509 24.76 93.64 41.67
N LEU A 510 24.56 93.79 40.35
CA LEU A 510 25.07 94.92 39.58
C LEU A 510 24.42 96.25 40.00
N SER A 511 23.12 96.25 40.34
CA SER A 511 22.45 97.45 40.84
C SER A 511 22.95 97.86 42.23
N ASN A 512 23.29 96.88 43.07
CA ASN A 512 23.77 97.06 44.44
C ASN A 512 25.29 97.24 44.52
N LEU A 513 26.02 96.96 43.45
CA LEU A 513 27.46 97.17 43.36
C LEU A 513 27.77 98.64 43.71
N ASN A 514 28.68 98.87 44.66
CA ASN A 514 29.01 100.20 45.19
C ASN A 514 27.83 100.93 45.87
N GLY A 515 26.87 100.20 46.46
CA GLY A 515 25.82 100.75 47.33
C GLY A 515 24.68 101.45 46.59
N GLY A 516 24.24 100.92 45.44
CA GLY A 516 23.09 101.47 44.71
C GLY A 516 23.40 102.69 43.83
N LYS A 517 24.65 103.17 43.83
CA LYS A 517 25.05 104.42 43.13
C LYS A 517 25.01 104.32 41.60
N ALA A 518 24.97 103.12 41.04
CA ALA A 518 24.88 102.92 39.59
C ALA A 518 23.44 103.01 39.05
N GLY A 519 22.42 102.69 39.85
CA GLY A 519 21.01 102.68 39.43
C GLY A 519 20.30 104.03 39.53
N ALA A 520 20.78 104.93 40.39
CA ALA A 520 20.28 106.30 40.50
C ALA A 520 21.10 107.22 39.60
N GLY A 521 20.97 107.07 38.28
CA GLY A 521 21.44 108.02 37.27
C GLY A 521 22.71 108.77 37.66
N ALA A 522 23.84 108.08 37.77
CA ALA A 522 25.14 108.73 37.91
C ALA A 522 25.45 109.50 36.62
N ILE A 523 24.83 110.68 36.48
CA ILE A 523 25.33 111.72 35.62
C ILE A 523 26.64 112.12 36.30
N CYS A 524 27.78 111.80 35.69
CA CYS A 524 28.96 112.59 35.98
C CYS A 524 28.58 114.01 35.55
N GLN A 525 28.23 114.86 36.51
CA GLN A 525 27.91 116.25 36.24
C GLN A 525 29.23 116.95 35.94
N TRP A 526 29.73 116.73 34.72
CA TRP A 526 30.81 117.49 34.16
C TRP A 526 30.36 118.95 34.17
N ASN A 527 31.17 119.81 34.78
CA ASN A 527 31.01 121.25 34.87
C ASN A 527 30.16 121.81 36.04
N THR A 528 30.19 121.18 37.22
CA THR A 528 29.95 121.95 38.46
C THR A 528 31.18 122.81 38.72
N ALA A 529 31.00 124.05 39.15
CA ALA A 529 32.05 125.06 39.37
C ALA A 529 32.99 124.74 40.54
N ILE A 530 33.52 123.51 40.58
CA ILE A 530 34.46 122.99 41.56
C ILE A 530 35.75 123.77 41.41
N THR A 531 36.15 124.43 42.49
CA THR A 531 37.42 125.14 42.58
C THR A 531 38.36 124.33 43.46
N GLU A 532 39.63 124.23 43.05
CA GLU A 532 40.69 123.54 43.78
C GLU A 532 41.41 124.54 44.70
N PHE A 533 41.58 124.18 45.97
CA PHE A 533 42.21 125.04 46.98
C PHE A 533 43.35 124.31 47.66
N GLY A 534 44.54 124.91 47.61
CA GLY A 534 45.74 124.43 48.30
C GLY A 534 46.19 123.03 47.85
N GLY A 535 47.46 122.69 48.09
CA GLY A 535 48.00 121.37 47.78
C GLY A 535 48.92 120.89 48.90
N VAL A 536 48.70 119.65 49.37
CA VAL A 536 49.59 118.97 50.31
C VAL A 536 50.30 117.84 49.57
N SER A 537 51.63 117.84 49.57
CA SER A 537 52.43 116.80 48.89
C SER A 537 52.12 115.41 49.45
N THR A 538 52.01 114.40 48.59
CA THR A 538 51.71 113.01 48.98
C THR A 538 52.84 112.36 49.80
N GLY A 539 54.05 112.94 49.79
CA GLY A 539 55.20 112.47 50.57
C GLY A 539 55.30 113.08 51.97
N SER A 540 54.44 114.04 52.31
CA SER A 540 54.44 114.71 53.62
C SER A 540 53.52 113.97 54.58
N SER A 541 54.02 113.61 55.77
CA SER A 541 53.22 112.96 56.82
C SER A 541 52.24 113.90 57.53
N SER A 542 52.36 115.21 57.30
CA SER A 542 51.42 116.25 57.74
C SER A 542 51.52 117.48 56.84
N GLY A 543 50.44 118.23 56.73
CA GLY A 543 50.36 119.48 55.97
C GLY A 543 48.97 120.09 56.09
N GLN A 544 48.88 121.41 55.96
CA GLN A 544 47.63 122.16 56.08
C GLN A 544 47.27 122.75 54.72
N ALA A 545 46.04 122.52 54.28
CA ALA A 545 45.43 123.21 53.16
C ALA A 545 44.14 123.85 53.68
N ASP A 546 44.05 125.17 53.52
CA ASP A 546 42.93 125.93 54.07
C ASP A 546 41.85 126.13 53.03
N LEU A 547 40.61 125.98 53.47
CA LEU A 547 39.44 126.25 52.66
C LEU A 547 38.86 127.63 53.02
N PRO A 548 38.85 128.62 52.12
CA PRO A 548 38.26 129.92 52.41
C PRO A 548 36.73 129.82 52.51
N ALA A 549 36.11 130.50 53.47
CA ALA A 549 34.65 130.67 53.50
C ALA A 549 34.22 131.53 52.29
N PRO A 550 33.10 131.24 51.59
CA PRO A 550 31.97 130.37 51.95
C PRO A 550 31.94 129.04 51.17
N TYR A 551 33.10 128.41 50.99
CA TYR A 551 33.18 127.15 50.27
C TYR A 551 32.97 125.95 51.20
N VAL A 552 32.29 124.91 50.70
CA VAL A 552 32.12 123.63 51.41
C VAL A 552 32.94 122.57 50.70
N LEU A 553 33.74 121.83 51.47
CA LEU A 553 34.56 120.74 50.95
C LEU A 553 33.67 119.64 50.39
N VAL A 554 33.84 119.32 49.11
CA VAL A 554 33.08 118.27 48.42
C VAL A 554 33.93 117.05 48.11
N GLY A 555 35.26 117.17 48.21
CA GLY A 555 36.13 116.01 48.07
C GLY A 555 37.61 116.35 48.09
N LEU A 556 38.41 115.29 47.96
CA LEU A 556 39.85 115.35 47.78
C LEU A 556 40.17 114.83 46.39
N ARG A 557 41.08 115.50 45.68
CA ARG A 557 41.67 114.97 44.45
C ARG A 557 43.13 114.67 44.69
N ASN A 558 43.52 113.43 44.43
CA ASN A 558 44.91 113.07 44.29
C ASN A 558 45.37 113.43 42.87
N GLY A 559 46.15 114.50 42.75
CA GLY A 559 46.98 114.76 41.58
C GLY A 559 48.34 114.12 41.81
N PHE A 560 49.04 113.69 40.76
CA PHE A 560 50.36 113.07 40.90
C PHE A 560 51.25 113.87 41.86
N TYR A 561 51.58 113.25 43.00
CA TYR A 561 52.38 113.78 44.11
C TYR A 561 51.75 114.87 45.00
N THR A 562 50.47 115.23 44.85
CA THR A 562 49.82 116.24 45.69
C THR A 562 48.32 115.99 45.87
N HIS A 563 47.84 116.09 47.10
CA HIS A 563 46.41 116.08 47.43
C HIS A 563 45.88 117.51 47.47
N TYR A 564 44.85 117.78 46.68
CA TYR A 564 44.16 119.07 46.63
C TYR A 564 42.78 118.96 47.28
N LEU A 565 42.37 119.99 48.02
CA LEU A 565 40.99 120.12 48.49
C LEU A 565 40.12 120.62 47.33
N ARG A 566 39.00 119.94 47.11
CA ARG A 566 37.98 120.35 46.13
C ARG A 566 36.73 120.82 46.85
N ALA A 567 36.30 122.02 46.54
CA ALA A 567 35.15 122.63 47.19
C ALA A 567 34.25 123.37 46.21
N VAL A 568 33.01 123.57 46.63
CA VAL A 568 32.00 124.31 45.87
C VAL A 568 31.51 125.47 46.74
N GLN A 569 31.30 126.63 46.12
CA GLN A 569 30.72 127.79 46.80
C GLN A 569 29.21 127.58 46.96
N LEU A 570 28.71 127.56 48.20
CA LEU A 570 27.27 127.67 48.40
C LEU A 570 26.86 129.12 48.16
N ARG A 571 26.02 129.37 47.14
CA ARG A 571 25.33 130.66 47.05
C ARG A 571 24.29 130.68 48.16
N ASN A 572 24.40 131.65 49.07
CA ASN A 572 23.37 131.97 50.05
C ASN A 572 22.05 132.22 49.27
N GLN A 573 21.01 131.43 49.52
CA GLN A 573 19.64 131.85 49.23
C GLN A 573 19.15 132.71 50.37
#